data_AF-A0A2W4VR56-F1
#
_entry.id   AF-A0A2W4VR56-F1
#
_cell.length_a   1.000
_cell.length_b   1.000
_cell.length_c   1.000
_cell.angle_alpha   90.00
_cell.angle_beta   90.00
_cell.angle_gamma   90.00
#
_symmetry.space_group_name_H-M   'P 1'
#
loop_
_entity.id
_entity.type
_entity.pdbx_description
1 polymer ?
#
loop_
_entity_poly.entity_id
_entity_poly.type
_entity_poly.pdbx_seq_one_letter_code
_entity_poly.pdbx_strand_id
1 'polypeptide(L)'
;MVQRGFKLAAAFALGAIAVASSAAIAQAQSRVDWLSSGENIMYDGYLYDGEAVYAVCDDDCSDLDLFLYDAETGDLVASDTLEDAIPVVIAPYEGNFLIEVVMAGCSLEPCETWTDSEAGF
;
A
#
# COMPACT_ATOMS: atom_id res chain seq x y z
N MET A 1 -46.22 56.28 -12.00
CA MET A 1 -44.95 56.85 -11.52
C MET A 1 -44.60 56.18 -10.20
N VAL A 2 -43.30 56.03 -9.93
CA VAL A 2 -42.66 55.42 -8.74
C VAL A 2 -42.67 53.89 -8.72
N GLN A 3 -41.58 53.17 -8.40
CA GLN A 3 -40.15 53.46 -8.31
C GLN A 3 -39.42 52.13 -8.02
N ARG A 4 -38.29 51.92 -8.73
CA ARG A 4 -37.08 51.17 -8.36
C ARG A 4 -37.19 49.72 -7.85
N GLY A 5 -36.67 48.82 -8.68
CA GLY A 5 -36.23 47.50 -8.27
C GLY A 5 -35.11 47.54 -7.24
N PHE A 6 -35.28 46.73 -6.20
CA PHE A 6 -34.23 46.37 -5.26
C PHE A 6 -33.61 45.06 -5.76
N LYS A 7 -32.38 45.13 -6.30
CA LYS A 7 -31.57 43.93 -6.50
C LYS A 7 -31.11 43.46 -5.11
N LEU A 8 -31.82 42.49 -4.54
CA LEU A 8 -31.32 41.73 -3.39
C LEU A 8 -30.17 40.86 -3.89
N ALA A 9 -28.94 41.26 -3.56
CA ALA A 9 -27.78 40.41 -3.68
C ALA A 9 -27.97 39.22 -2.73
N ALA A 10 -28.18 38.02 -3.29
CA ALA A 10 -28.14 36.79 -2.54
C ALA A 10 -26.70 36.57 -2.07
N ALA A 11 -26.44 36.85 -0.80
CA ALA A 11 -25.25 36.37 -0.12
C ALA A 11 -25.40 34.85 0.03
N PHE A 12 -24.75 34.09 -0.85
CA PHE A 12 -24.53 32.67 -0.64
C PHE A 12 -23.58 32.52 0.54
N ALA A 13 -24.13 32.41 1.76
CA ALA A 13 -23.40 31.84 2.87
C ALA A 13 -23.17 30.36 2.52
N LEU A 14 -22.01 30.08 1.93
CA LEU A 14 -21.50 28.72 1.78
C LEU A 14 -21.42 28.12 3.18
N GLY A 15 -22.38 27.27 3.51
CA GLY A 15 -22.35 26.46 4.72
C GLY A 15 -21.07 25.64 4.71
N ALA A 16 -20.21 25.85 5.69
CA ALA A 16 -19.12 24.93 5.95
C ALA A 16 -19.73 23.62 6.45
N ILE A 17 -19.88 22.63 5.55
CA ILE A 17 -20.06 21.25 5.97
C ILE A 17 -18.69 20.82 6.49
N ALA A 18 -18.53 20.86 7.81
CA ALA A 18 -17.43 20.16 8.45
C ALA A 18 -17.67 18.67 8.22
N VAL A 19 -17.01 18.09 7.21
CA VAL A 19 -16.89 16.64 7.13
C VAL A 19 -16.00 16.25 8.30
N ALA A 20 -16.62 15.82 9.40
CA ALA A 20 -15.91 15.14 10.45
C ALA A 20 -15.28 13.91 9.79
N SER A 21 -13.97 13.96 9.60
CA SER A 21 -13.17 12.84 9.11
C SER A 21 -13.43 11.67 10.06
N SER A 22 -14.16 10.67 9.60
CA SER A 22 -14.11 9.35 10.24
C SER A 22 -12.65 9.00 10.37
N ALA A 23 -12.20 8.69 11.58
CA ALA A 23 -10.89 8.07 11.81
C ALA A 23 -10.72 7.01 10.74
N ALA A 24 -9.66 7.14 9.93
CA ALA A 24 -9.36 6.18 8.88
C ALA A 24 -9.36 4.81 9.55
N ILE A 25 -10.31 3.97 9.18
CA ILE A 25 -10.15 2.54 9.38
C ILE A 25 -8.87 2.26 8.58
N ALA A 26 -7.77 1.95 9.27
CA ALA A 26 -6.57 1.42 8.63
C ALA A 26 -7.08 0.23 7.83
N GLN A 27 -7.23 0.42 6.52
CA GLN A 27 -7.74 -0.63 5.69
C GLN A 27 -6.55 -1.57 5.53
N ALA A 28 -6.54 -2.62 6.34
CA ALA A 28 -5.84 -3.87 6.03
C ALA A 28 -6.27 -4.27 4.63
N GLN A 29 -5.56 -3.78 3.62
CA GLN A 29 -5.86 -4.00 2.22
C GLN A 29 -4.68 -4.73 1.64
N SER A 30 -4.92 -5.93 1.14
CA SER A 30 -4.07 -6.55 0.13
C SER A 30 -3.70 -5.50 -0.91
N ARG A 31 -2.42 -5.27 -1.14
CA ARG A 31 -1.95 -4.40 -2.22
C ARG A 31 -1.88 -5.24 -3.49
N VAL A 32 -2.47 -4.74 -4.57
CA VAL A 32 -2.44 -5.39 -5.88
C VAL A 32 -1.66 -4.51 -6.84
N ASP A 33 -0.68 -5.10 -7.52
CA ASP A 33 0.18 -4.39 -8.46
C ASP A 33 0.50 -5.22 -9.70
N TRP A 34 1.09 -4.58 -10.70
CA TRP A 34 1.49 -5.24 -11.96
C TRP A 34 2.96 -4.95 -12.22
N LEU A 35 3.81 -5.96 -12.10
CA LEU A 35 5.26 -5.80 -12.21
C LEU A 35 5.81 -6.55 -13.43
N SER A 36 6.68 -5.88 -14.18
CA SER A 36 7.53 -6.55 -15.19
C SER A 36 8.77 -7.16 -14.54
N SER A 37 9.49 -8.04 -15.23
CA SER A 37 10.72 -8.64 -14.69
C SER A 37 11.76 -7.57 -14.38
N GLY A 38 12.29 -7.59 -13.15
CA GLY A 38 13.23 -6.61 -12.61
C GLY A 38 12.58 -5.32 -12.10
N GLU A 39 11.25 -5.20 -12.13
CA GLU A 39 10.51 -4.10 -11.52
C GLU A 39 10.26 -4.37 -10.03
N ASN A 40 10.12 -3.30 -9.26
CA ASN A 40 9.80 -3.35 -7.84
C ASN A 40 8.72 -2.34 -7.46
N ILE A 41 8.11 -2.60 -6.31
CA ILE A 41 7.18 -1.68 -5.66
C ILE A 41 7.47 -1.63 -4.16
N MET A 42 7.23 -0.46 -3.56
CA MET A 42 7.44 -0.19 -2.14
C MET A 42 6.14 0.20 -1.46
N TYR A 43 5.89 -0.38 -0.29
CA TYR A 43 4.78 -0.02 0.58
C TYR A 43 5.29 0.39 1.97
N ASP A 44 4.68 1.42 2.55
CA ASP A 44 4.79 1.66 3.98
C ASP A 44 3.82 0.73 4.74
N GLY A 45 4.28 0.12 5.84
CA GLY A 45 3.44 -0.72 6.68
C GLY A 45 3.84 -0.70 8.15
N TYR A 46 2.85 -0.73 9.05
CA TYR A 46 3.07 -0.98 10.48
C TYR A 46 2.85 -2.45 10.76
N LEU A 47 3.84 -3.14 11.31
CA LEU A 47 3.79 -4.58 11.58
C LEU A 47 4.02 -4.84 13.07
N TYR A 48 3.39 -5.88 13.60
CA TYR A 48 3.64 -6.38 14.94
C TYR A 48 4.89 -7.27 15.00
N ASP A 49 5.48 -7.39 16.20
CA ASP A 49 6.57 -8.34 16.46
C ASP A 49 6.12 -9.78 16.12
N GLY A 50 6.84 -10.42 15.20
CA GLY A 50 6.55 -11.77 14.73
C GLY A 50 5.44 -11.88 13.68
N GLU A 51 4.91 -10.77 13.17
CA GLU A 51 3.91 -10.79 12.08
C GLU A 51 4.51 -11.23 10.75
N ALA A 52 3.82 -12.11 10.04
CA ALA A 52 4.22 -12.51 8.69
C ALA A 52 3.69 -11.55 7.61
N VAL A 53 4.57 -11.18 6.69
CA VAL A 53 4.25 -10.49 5.42
C VAL A 53 4.56 -11.45 4.29
N TYR A 54 3.69 -11.50 3.29
CA TYR A 54 3.83 -12.40 2.16
C TYR A 54 3.35 -11.73 0.88
N ALA A 55 3.92 -12.18 -0.24
CA ALA A 55 3.45 -11.82 -1.57
C ALA A 55 3.12 -13.08 -2.37
N VAL A 56 2.32 -12.91 -3.42
CA VAL A 56 2.05 -13.95 -4.42
C VAL A 56 1.82 -13.28 -5.76
N CYS A 57 2.08 -13.99 -6.85
CA CYS A 57 1.77 -13.53 -8.20
C CYS A 57 0.89 -14.53 -8.97
N ASP A 58 0.46 -14.12 -10.16
CA ASP A 58 -0.35 -14.96 -11.05
C ASP A 58 0.43 -16.16 -11.62
N ASP A 59 -0.21 -16.93 -12.50
CA ASP A 59 0.39 -18.15 -13.06
C ASP A 59 1.58 -17.88 -14.02
N ASP A 60 1.84 -16.62 -14.35
CA ASP A 60 2.89 -16.25 -15.31
C ASP A 60 4.24 -15.96 -14.65
N CYS A 61 4.31 -15.89 -13.32
CA CYS A 61 5.54 -15.71 -12.56
C CYS A 61 6.13 -17.03 -12.03
N SER A 62 7.45 -17.04 -11.82
CA SER A 62 8.14 -18.16 -11.17
C SER A 62 8.97 -17.75 -9.95
N ASP A 63 9.22 -16.45 -9.79
CA ASP A 63 10.16 -15.93 -8.80
C ASP A 63 9.75 -14.51 -8.38
N LEU A 64 9.46 -14.35 -7.10
CA LEU A 64 9.15 -13.09 -6.41
C LEU A 64 10.06 -12.97 -5.19
N ASP A 65 10.69 -11.81 -5.03
CA ASP A 65 11.44 -11.51 -3.82
C ASP A 65 10.65 -10.54 -2.92
N LEU A 66 10.83 -10.69 -1.61
CA LEU A 66 10.22 -9.82 -0.60
C LEU A 66 11.29 -9.32 0.37
N PHE A 67 11.36 -8.01 0.57
CA PHE A 67 12.29 -7.39 1.51
C PHE A 67 11.55 -6.53 2.51
N LEU A 68 12.06 -6.51 3.73
CA LEU A 68 11.58 -5.68 4.81
C LEU A 68 12.71 -4.79 5.32
N TYR A 69 12.51 -3.48 5.23
CA TYR A 69 13.45 -2.48 5.73
C TYR A 69 12.85 -1.75 6.91
N ASP A 70 13.68 -1.41 7.89
CA ASP A 70 13.32 -0.50 8.96
C ASP A 70 13.05 0.90 8.39
N ALA A 71 11.87 1.47 8.63
CA ALA A 71 11.48 2.72 7.99
C ALA A 71 12.22 3.96 8.55
N GLU A 72 12.82 3.88 9.74
CA GLU A 72 13.57 5.00 10.34
C GLU A 72 15.02 5.03 9.86
N THR A 73 15.67 3.87 9.85
CA THR A 73 17.09 3.72 9.53
C THR A 73 17.34 3.42 8.05
N GLY A 74 16.39 2.77 7.37
CA GLY A 74 16.53 2.25 6.01
C GLY A 74 17.31 0.94 5.94
N ASP A 75 17.63 0.32 7.08
CA ASP A 75 18.38 -0.94 7.13
C ASP A 75 17.49 -2.12 6.73
N LEU A 76 18.03 -3.05 5.94
CA LEU A 76 17.37 -4.32 5.62
C LEU A 76 17.34 -5.21 6.88
N VAL A 77 16.15 -5.63 7.29
CA VAL A 77 15.96 -6.41 8.53
C VAL A 77 15.46 -7.83 8.30
N ALA A 78 14.78 -8.09 7.18
CA ALA A 78 14.38 -9.42 6.77
C ALA A 78 14.23 -9.46 5.23
N SER A 79 14.41 -10.65 4.65
CA SER A 79 14.22 -10.86 3.21
C SER A 79 13.95 -12.32 2.90
N ASP A 80 13.16 -12.57 1.88
CA ASP A 80 13.04 -13.85 1.20
C ASP A 80 13.38 -13.66 -0.28
N THR A 81 14.31 -14.47 -0.77
CA THR A 81 14.91 -14.37 -2.12
C THR A 81 15.11 -15.75 -2.75
N LEU A 82 14.32 -16.72 -2.27
CA LEU A 82 14.31 -18.06 -2.81
C LEU A 82 13.58 -18.03 -4.17
N GLU A 83 13.99 -18.92 -5.08
CA GLU A 83 13.34 -19.06 -6.40
C GLU A 83 11.94 -19.68 -6.24
N ASP A 84 10.98 -18.88 -5.79
CA ASP A 84 9.59 -19.24 -5.61
C ASP A 84 8.65 -18.03 -5.79
N ALA A 85 7.38 -18.31 -6.04
CA ALA A 85 6.35 -17.29 -6.32
C ALA A 85 5.59 -16.84 -5.06
N ILE A 86 6.00 -17.29 -3.86
CA ILE A 86 5.29 -17.04 -2.59
C ILE A 86 6.28 -16.73 -1.47
N PRO A 87 7.06 -15.63 -1.58
CA PRO A 87 8.03 -15.26 -0.55
C PRO A 87 7.31 -14.85 0.75
N VAL A 88 7.93 -15.18 1.89
CA VAL A 88 7.40 -14.84 3.22
C VAL A 88 8.50 -14.31 4.13
N VAL A 89 8.27 -13.15 4.76
CA VAL A 89 9.16 -12.58 5.77
C VAL A 89 8.44 -12.37 7.10
N ILE A 90 9.18 -12.48 8.20
CA ILE A 90 8.66 -12.25 9.55
C ILE A 90 9.24 -10.94 10.10
N ALA A 91 8.38 -10.04 10.56
CA ALA A 91 8.79 -8.80 11.20
C ALA A 91 9.55 -9.11 12.51
N PRO A 92 10.81 -8.67 12.66
CA PRO A 92 11.63 -9.00 13.83
C PRO A 92 11.30 -8.17 15.09
N TYR A 93 10.43 -7.17 14.95
CA TYR A 93 9.94 -6.30 16.02
C TYR A 93 8.69 -5.54 15.56
N GLU A 94 7.99 -4.93 16.51
CA GLU A 94 6.87 -4.04 16.21
C GLU A 94 7.35 -2.65 15.77
N GLY A 95 6.83 -2.13 14.66
CA GLY A 95 7.22 -0.82 14.14
C GLY A 95 6.74 -0.52 12.72
N ASN A 96 7.23 0.59 12.17
CA ASN A 96 7.01 0.95 10.77
C ASN A 96 8.14 0.38 9.91
N PHE A 97 7.76 -0.20 8.78
CA PHE A 97 8.67 -0.80 7.83
C PHE A 97 8.37 -0.30 6.41
N LEU A 98 9.38 -0.41 5.55
CA LEU A 98 9.21 -0.39 4.11
C LEU A 98 9.21 -1.83 3.61
N ILE A 99 8.15 -2.22 2.93
CA ILE A 99 7.97 -3.53 2.33
C ILE A 99 8.25 -3.40 0.83
N GLU A 100 9.29 -4.06 0.34
CA GLU A 100 9.64 -4.09 -1.08
C GLU A 100 9.27 -5.43 -1.68
N VAL A 101 8.56 -5.40 -2.81
CA VAL A 101 8.30 -6.58 -3.64
C VAL A 101 9.04 -6.40 -4.94
N VAL A 102 9.82 -7.41 -5.34
CA VAL A 102 10.58 -7.41 -6.59
C VAL A 102 10.13 -8.59 -7.44
N MET A 103 9.80 -8.31 -8.70
CA MET A 103 9.51 -9.35 -9.69
C MET A 103 10.81 -9.90 -10.26
N ALA A 104 11.34 -10.98 -9.68
CA ALA A 104 12.57 -11.59 -10.14
C ALA A 104 12.38 -12.36 -11.47
N GLY A 105 11.22 -12.99 -11.67
CA GLY A 105 10.94 -13.77 -12.87
C GLY A 105 9.46 -13.78 -13.28
N CYS A 106 9.16 -13.12 -14.41
CA CYS A 106 7.85 -13.12 -15.06
C CYS A 106 7.98 -13.61 -16.52
N SER A 107 7.23 -14.65 -16.89
CA SER A 107 7.29 -15.29 -18.20
C SER A 107 6.39 -14.64 -19.25
N LEU A 108 5.31 -13.96 -18.82
CA LEU A 108 4.40 -13.17 -19.65
C LEU A 108 4.10 -11.84 -18.96
N GLU A 109 4.71 -10.78 -19.46
CA GLU A 109 4.69 -9.48 -18.78
C GLU A 109 3.44 -8.62 -19.10
N PRO A 110 2.97 -7.81 -18.12
CA PRO A 110 3.35 -7.81 -16.70
C PRO A 110 2.62 -8.90 -15.90
N CYS A 111 3.20 -9.33 -14.78
CA CYS A 111 2.58 -10.27 -13.86
C CYS A 111 1.82 -9.51 -12.76
N GLU A 112 0.61 -9.96 -12.43
CA GLU A 112 -0.15 -9.44 -11.29
C GLU A 112 0.48 -9.94 -9.97
N THR A 113 0.54 -9.07 -8.96
CA THR A 113 1.06 -9.37 -7.63
C THR A 113 0.06 -8.98 -6.56
N TRP A 114 0.00 -9.76 -5.47
CA TRP A 114 -0.76 -9.48 -4.26
C TRP A 114 0.17 -9.51 -3.06
N THR A 115 0.22 -8.44 -2.28
CA THR A 115 1.02 -8.36 -1.04
C THR A 115 0.11 -8.15 0.15
N ASP A 116 0.28 -8.96 1.19
CA ASP A 116 -0.54 -8.93 2.41
C ASP A 116 0.28 -9.31 3.66
N SER A 117 -0.35 -9.23 4.83
CA SER A 117 0.22 -9.64 6.11
C SER A 117 -0.86 -10.23 7.03
N GLU A 118 -0.47 -10.86 8.13
CA GLU A 118 -1.45 -11.50 9.02
C GLU A 118 -2.41 -10.51 9.69
N ALA A 119 -1.99 -9.27 9.98
CA ALA A 119 -2.82 -8.23 10.56
C ALA A 119 -3.17 -7.10 9.57
N GLY A 120 -2.56 -7.10 8.39
CA GLY A 120 -2.74 -6.09 7.35
C GLY A 120 -1.96 -4.80 7.61
N PHE A 121 -1.60 -4.10 6.53
CA PHE A 121 -0.90 -2.82 6.55
C PHE A 121 -1.46 -1.82 5.52
#